data_AF-A0A8S3XXM4-F1
#
_entry.id   AF-A0A8S3XXM4-F1
#
_cell.length_a   1.000
_cell.length_b   1.000
_cell.length_c   1.000
_cell.angle_alpha   90.00
_cell.angle_beta   90.00
_cell.angle_gamma   90.00
#
_symmetry.space_group_name_H-M   'P 1'
#
loop_
_entity.id
_entity.type
_entity.pdbx_description
1 polymer ?
#
loop_
_entity_poly.entity_id
_entity_poly.type
_entity_poly.pdbx_seq_one_letter_code
_entity_poly.pdbx_strand_id
1 'polypeptide(L)'
;MLRSLLDKFWDEEIWLPPNTTWDDIAPGPDKAVLYNDHRYLLYPIPMAIVLIGLRHLLEKYWFAPFGKSLGIKNTRPKKAPNNPKLEAAYQASSKIRHKQFYLIMDEVNVAHFIE
;
A
#
# COMPACT_ATOMS: atom_id res chain seq x y z
N MET A 1 9.51 -24.02 -6.88
CA MET A 1 10.24 -22.83 -6.39
C MET A 1 9.82 -22.45 -4.97
N LEU A 2 8.54 -22.17 -4.68
CA LEU A 2 8.07 -21.83 -3.32
C LEU A 2 8.39 -22.89 -2.26
N ARG A 3 8.20 -24.19 -2.56
CA ARG A 3 8.54 -25.28 -1.62
C ARG A 3 10.01 -25.24 -1.18
N SER A 4 10.93 -25.12 -2.13
CA SER A 4 12.37 -25.00 -1.82
C SER A 4 12.74 -23.76 -1.00
N LEU A 5 12.00 -22.65 -1.14
CA LEU A 5 12.17 -21.48 -0.28
C LEU A 5 11.62 -21.72 1.12
N LEU A 6 10.47 -22.40 1.24
CA LEU A 6 9.91 -22.80 2.51
C LEU A 6 10.80 -23.82 3.23
N ASP A 7 11.37 -24.79 2.52
CA ASP A 7 12.27 -25.79 3.08
C ASP A 7 13.55 -25.12 3.63
N LYS A 8 14.09 -24.12 2.91
CA LYS A 8 15.19 -23.29 3.41
C LYS A 8 14.80 -22.37 4.57
N PHE A 9 13.57 -21.89 4.59
CA PHE A 9 13.07 -21.06 5.69
C PHE A 9 12.88 -21.88 6.96
N TRP A 10 12.39 -23.12 6.83
CA TRP A 10 12.16 -24.08 7.91
C TRP A 10 13.37 -24.99 8.18
N ASP A 11 14.58 -24.49 7.96
CA ASP A 11 15.81 -25.24 8.21
C ASP A 11 15.95 -25.62 9.70
N GLU A 12 16.25 -26.90 9.96
CA GLU A 12 16.30 -27.45 11.31
C GLU A 12 17.46 -26.87 12.12
N GLU A 13 18.57 -26.51 11.49
CA GLU A 13 19.74 -25.94 12.19
C GLU A 13 19.48 -24.51 12.70
N ILE A 14 18.56 -23.79 12.07
CA ILE A 14 18.24 -22.40 12.43
C ILE A 14 17.19 -22.36 13.54
N TRP A 15 16.19 -23.25 13.48
CA TRP A 15 15.01 -23.19 14.35
C TRP A 15 15.03 -24.19 15.49
N LEU A 16 15.75 -25.30 15.38
CA LEU A 16 15.77 -26.37 16.38
C LEU A 16 17.12 -26.51 17.08
N PRO A 17 17.12 -26.99 18.34
CA PRO A 17 18.34 -27.42 19.00
C PRO A 17 18.96 -28.65 18.30
N PRO A 18 20.28 -28.87 18.47
CA PRO A 18 20.97 -30.00 17.84
C PRO A 18 20.35 -31.33 18.27
N ASN A 19 20.23 -32.26 17.32
CA ASN A 19 19.60 -33.58 17.46
C ASN A 19 18.06 -33.60 17.54
N THR A 20 17.37 -32.54 17.10
CA THR A 20 15.90 -32.53 17.00
C THR A 20 15.48 -32.21 15.58
N THR A 21 14.53 -32.97 15.04
CA THR A 21 13.95 -32.75 13.70
C THR A 21 12.51 -32.27 13.80
N TRP A 22 11.97 -31.71 12.72
CA TRP A 22 10.54 -31.35 12.68
C TRP A 22 9.62 -32.58 12.77
N ASP A 23 10.10 -33.77 12.38
CA ASP A 23 9.36 -35.03 12.46
C ASP A 23 9.16 -35.48 13.92
N ASP A 24 10.12 -35.16 14.80
CA ASP A 24 10.03 -35.43 16.24
C ASP A 24 8.95 -34.58 16.93
N ILE A 25 8.65 -33.40 16.38
CA ILE A 25 7.64 -32.46 16.92
C ILE A 25 6.27 -32.65 16.24
N ALA A 26 6.23 -33.26 15.05
CA ALA A 26 4.99 -33.48 14.31
C ALA A 26 3.97 -34.28 15.14
N PRO A 27 2.67 -33.90 15.15
CA PRO A 27 1.66 -34.59 15.93
C PRO A 27 1.49 -36.04 15.44
N GLY A 28 1.60 -37.01 16.35
CA GLY A 28 1.48 -38.43 16.05
C GLY A 28 0.72 -39.18 17.15
N PRO A 29 0.10 -40.34 16.84
CA PRO A 29 -0.73 -41.09 17.78
C PRO A 29 0.06 -41.61 19.00
N ASP A 30 1.38 -41.72 18.88
CA ASP A 30 2.25 -42.30 19.90
C ASP A 30 2.89 -41.26 20.82
N LYS A 31 2.52 -39.97 20.67
CA LYS A 31 3.16 -38.86 21.39
C LYS A 31 2.28 -38.39 22.55
N ALA A 32 2.84 -38.41 23.77
CA ALA A 32 2.16 -38.00 25.01
C ALA A 32 1.79 -36.50 25.05
N VAL A 33 2.46 -35.68 24.24
CA VAL A 33 2.22 -34.23 24.13
C VAL A 33 1.90 -33.89 22.68
N LEU A 34 0.72 -33.32 22.45
CA LEU A 34 0.29 -32.83 21.14
C LEU A 34 0.81 -31.40 20.94
N TYR A 35 1.87 -31.26 20.14
CA TYR A 35 2.35 -29.95 19.69
C TYR A 35 1.54 -29.46 18.50
N ASN A 36 1.43 -28.13 18.37
CA ASN A 36 0.70 -27.51 17.27
C ASN A 36 1.53 -27.59 15.98
N ASP A 37 0.91 -27.95 14.85
CA ASP A 37 1.63 -28.10 13.59
C ASP A 37 2.19 -26.75 13.10
N HIS A 38 3.49 -26.69 12.86
CA HIS A 38 4.20 -25.50 12.37
C HIS A 38 3.65 -25.02 11.02
N ARG A 39 3.04 -25.92 10.24
CA ARG A 39 2.40 -25.61 8.95
C ARG A 39 1.20 -24.68 9.11
N TYR A 40 0.56 -24.65 10.28
CA TYR A 40 -0.56 -23.74 10.53
C TYR A 40 -0.16 -22.26 10.50
N LEU A 41 1.11 -21.94 10.75
CA LEU A 41 1.63 -20.57 10.69
C LEU A 41 1.58 -19.95 9.28
N LEU A 42 1.46 -20.78 8.24
CA LEU A 42 1.40 -20.33 6.86
C LEU A 42 -0.02 -19.95 6.40
N TYR A 43 -1.07 -20.43 7.06
CA TYR A 43 -2.47 -20.09 6.76
C TYR A 43 -2.86 -18.62 6.98
N PRO A 44 -2.35 -17.88 7.99
CA PRO A 44 -2.68 -16.46 8.13
C PRO A 44 -2.16 -15.60 6.97
N ILE A 45 -1.12 -16.02 6.24
CA ILE A 45 -0.56 -15.26 5.12
C ILE A 45 -1.56 -15.12 3.95
N PRO A 46 -2.10 -16.21 3.35
CA PRO A 46 -3.11 -16.09 2.32
C PRO A 46 -4.40 -15.46 2.87
N MET A 47 -4.74 -15.71 4.14
CA MET A 47 -5.91 -15.08 4.75
C MET A 47 -5.75 -13.55 4.85
N ALA A 48 -4.57 -13.05 5.20
CA ALA A 48 -4.27 -11.61 5.20
C ALA A 48 -4.37 -11.01 3.79
N ILE A 49 -3.87 -11.71 2.77
CA ILE A 49 -4.00 -11.28 1.36
C ILE A 49 -5.49 -11.19 0.97
N VAL A 50 -6.29 -12.18 1.34
CA VAL A 50 -7.74 -12.18 1.10
C VAL A 50 -8.41 -11.02 1.81
N LEU A 51 -8.09 -10.77 3.09
CA LEU A 51 -8.65 -9.66 3.86
C LEU A 51 -8.27 -8.29 3.29
N ILE A 52 -7.03 -8.12 2.83
CA ILE A 52 -6.57 -6.89 2.18
C ILE A 52 -7.28 -6.70 0.84
N GLY A 53 -7.40 -7.78 0.05
CA GLY A 53 -8.16 -7.77 -1.21
C GLY A 53 -9.62 -7.40 -0.97
N LEU A 54 -10.26 -8.05 -0.01
CA LEU A 54 -11.64 -7.76 0.41
C LEU A 54 -11.79 -6.31 0.87
N ARG A 55 -10.87 -5.80 1.69
CA ARG A 55 -10.85 -4.40 2.11
C ARG A 55 -10.82 -3.46 0.91
N HIS A 56 -9.92 -3.67 -0.03
CA HIS A 56 -9.82 -2.82 -1.22
C HIS A 56 -11.03 -2.93 -2.14
N LEU A 57 -11.61 -4.13 -2.27
CA LEU A 57 -12.84 -4.32 -3.02
C LEU A 57 -13.99 -3.56 -2.37
N LEU A 58 -14.15 -3.64 -1.05
CA LEU A 58 -15.16 -2.87 -0.33
C LEU A 58 -14.92 -1.37 -0.46
N GLU A 59 -13.69 -0.88 -0.25
CA GLU A 59 -13.29 0.53 -0.45
C GLU A 59 -13.64 1.04 -1.86
N LYS A 60 -13.38 0.24 -2.89
CA LYS A 60 -13.55 0.68 -4.28
C LYS A 60 -14.94 0.43 -4.85
N TYR A 61 -15.60 -0.65 -4.47
CA TYR A 61 -16.93 -1.02 -4.98
C TYR A 61 -18.07 -0.56 -4.11
N TRP A 62 -17.89 -0.42 -2.79
CA TRP A 62 -18.97 0.02 -1.90
C TRP A 62 -18.75 1.45 -1.45
N PHE A 63 -17.58 1.79 -0.88
CA PHE A 63 -17.35 3.15 -0.39
C PHE A 63 -17.25 4.19 -1.51
N ALA A 64 -16.70 3.87 -2.69
CA ALA A 64 -16.62 4.83 -3.79
C ALA A 64 -17.98 5.21 -4.40
N PRO A 65 -18.90 4.28 -4.74
CA PRO A 65 -20.24 4.66 -5.18
C PRO A 65 -21.12 5.17 -4.03
N PHE A 66 -20.94 4.69 -2.80
CA PHE A 66 -21.65 5.22 -1.64
C PHE A 66 -21.26 6.68 -1.35
N GLY A 67 -19.97 7.01 -1.44
CA GLY A 67 -19.49 8.39 -1.36
C GLY A 67 -20.01 9.28 -2.49
N LYS A 68 -20.15 8.72 -3.71
CA LYS A 68 -20.81 9.42 -4.82
C LYS A 68 -22.31 9.62 -4.59
N SER A 69 -23.02 8.64 -4.04
CA SER A 69 -24.46 8.78 -3.73
C SER A 69 -24.72 9.75 -2.57
N LEU A 70 -23.76 9.91 -1.65
CA LEU A 70 -23.75 10.95 -0.61
C LEU A 70 -23.38 12.36 -1.14
N GLY A 71 -23.18 12.53 -2.45
CA GLY A 71 -22.90 13.83 -3.06
C GLY A 71 -21.47 14.34 -2.85
N ILE A 72 -20.60 13.55 -2.21
CA ILE A 72 -19.18 13.87 -2.09
C ILE A 72 -18.57 13.63 -3.47
N LYS A 73 -18.42 14.72 -4.24
CA LYS A 73 -17.62 14.72 -5.47
C LYS A 73 -16.28 14.13 -5.11
N ASN A 74 -15.91 13.06 -5.81
CA ASN A 74 -14.66 12.31 -5.66
C ASN A 74 -13.49 13.19 -6.15
N THR A 75 -13.27 14.32 -5.47
CA THR A 75 -12.27 15.33 -5.78
C THR A 75 -10.98 14.83 -5.16
N ARG A 76 -10.34 13.88 -5.85
CA ARG A 76 -8.88 13.82 -5.71
C ARG A 76 -8.38 15.21 -6.11
N PRO A 77 -7.49 15.86 -5.34
CA PRO A 77 -6.90 17.11 -5.77
C PRO A 77 -6.36 16.88 -7.17
N LYS A 78 -6.94 17.53 -8.18
CA LYS A 78 -6.37 17.49 -9.53
C LYS A 78 -4.94 17.97 -9.37
N LYS A 79 -3.98 17.19 -9.85
CA LYS A 79 -2.59 17.65 -9.92
C LYS A 79 -2.61 18.98 -10.66
N ALA A 80 -1.95 19.98 -10.09
CA ALA A 80 -1.83 21.28 -10.73
C ALA A 80 -1.22 21.07 -12.14
N PRO A 81 -1.74 21.75 -13.17
CA PRO A 81 -1.12 21.73 -14.49
C PRO A 81 0.32 22.23 -14.38
N ASN A 82 1.22 21.60 -15.15
CA ASN A 82 2.63 21.97 -15.13
C ASN A 82 2.83 23.32 -15.84
N ASN A 83 3.00 24.38 -15.06
CA ASN A 83 3.16 25.74 -15.55
C ASN A 83 4.58 26.23 -15.24
N PRO A 84 5.50 26.27 -16.23
CA PRO A 84 6.91 26.61 -15.99
C PRO A 84 7.09 28.03 -15.42
N LYS A 85 6.18 28.96 -15.73
CA LYS A 85 6.19 30.32 -15.14
C LYS A 85 5.88 30.32 -13.64
N LEU A 86 4.94 29.48 -13.19
CA LEU A 86 4.61 29.34 -11.77
C LEU A 86 5.75 28.67 -11.01
N GLU A 87 6.38 27.67 -11.62
CA GLU A 87 7.57 27.01 -11.06
C GLU A 87 8.74 27.99 -10.90
N ALA A 88 9.04 28.80 -11.92
CA ALA A 88 10.09 29.82 -11.86
C ALA A 88 9.80 30.88 -10.78
N ALA A 89 8.54 31.34 -10.67
CA ALA A 89 8.14 32.29 -9.64
C ALA A 89 8.24 31.71 -8.22
N TYR A 90 7.90 30.44 -8.05
CA TYR A 90 8.02 29.72 -6.78
C TYR A 90 9.49 29.51 -6.38
N GLN A 91 10.35 29.16 -7.33
CA GLN A 91 11.79 29.03 -7.08
C GLN A 91 12.45 30.36 -6.72
N ALA A 92 12.00 31.48 -7.33
CA ALA A 92 12.51 32.81 -7.03
C ALA A 92 12.03 33.35 -5.67
N SER A 93 10.86 32.90 -5.17
CA SER A 93 10.35 33.30 -3.87
C SER A 93 9.40 32.26 -3.28
N SER A 94 9.74 31.74 -2.08
CA SER A 94 8.90 30.78 -1.36
C SER A 94 7.58 31.38 -0.82
N LYS A 95 7.44 32.72 -0.82
CA LYS A 95 6.20 33.44 -0.47
C LYS A 95 5.76 34.34 -1.61
N ILE A 96 4.72 33.90 -2.32
CA ILE A 96 4.07 34.73 -3.34
C ILE A 96 3.24 35.82 -2.62
N ARG A 97 3.65 37.08 -2.78
CA ARG A 97 2.87 38.24 -2.30
C ARG A 97 1.57 38.35 -3.11
N HIS A 98 0.45 38.68 -2.46
CA HIS A 98 -0.86 38.78 -3.12
C HIS A 98 -0.84 39.62 -4.41
N LYS A 99 -0.14 40.76 -4.43
CA LYS A 99 0.01 41.58 -5.65
C LYS A 99 0.73 40.83 -6.79
N GLN A 100 1.77 40.07 -6.47
CA GLN A 100 2.52 39.28 -7.44
C GLN A 100 1.66 38.16 -8.04
N PHE A 101 0.79 37.56 -7.22
CA PHE A 101 -0.13 36.52 -7.67
C PHE A 101 -1.09 37.02 -8.76
N TYR A 102 -1.73 38.18 -8.56
CA TYR A 102 -2.63 38.75 -9.57
C TYR A 102 -1.94 39.11 -10.88
N LEU A 103 -0.70 39.61 -10.83
CA LEU A 103 0.08 39.93 -12.02
C LEU A 103 0.41 38.66 -12.83
N ILE A 104 0.83 37.59 -12.15
CA ILE A 104 1.10 36.31 -12.80
C ILE A 104 -0.18 35.72 -13.39
N MET A 105 -1.31 35.88 -12.69
CA MET A 105 -2.61 35.39 -13.13
C MET A 105 -3.08 36.14 -14.39
N ASP A 106 -2.88 37.45 -14.45
CA ASP A 106 -3.18 38.28 -15.62
C ASP A 106 -2.28 37.91 -16.81
N GLU A 107 -0.96 37.76 -16.59
CA GLU A 107 -0.04 37.33 -17.64
C GLU A 107 -0.34 35.92 -18.19
N VAL A 108 -0.75 34.99 -17.32
CA VAL A 108 -1.15 33.63 -17.75
C VAL A 108 -2.44 33.68 -18.56
N ASN A 109 -3.41 34.49 -18.15
CA ASN A 109 -4.69 34.61 -18.85
C ASN A 109 -4.55 35.29 -20.22
N VAL A 110 -3.69 36.31 -20.33
CA VAL A 110 -3.38 36.97 -21.60
C VAL A 110 -2.60 36.04 -22.54
N ALA A 111 -1.64 35.27 -22.02
CA ALA A 111 -0.88 34.31 -22.83
C ALA A 111 -1.79 33.22 -23.43
N HIS A 112 -2.80 32.76 -22.69
CA HIS A 112 -3.80 31.82 -23.19
C HIS A 112 -4.73 32.43 -24.27
N PHE A 113 -4.84 33.75 -24.37
CA PHE A 113 -5.72 34.42 -25.34
C PHE A 113 -5.01 34.76 -26.65
N ILE A 114 -3.67 34.75 -26.66
CA ILE A 114 -2.83 35.10 -27.82
C ILE A 114 -2.44 33.85 -28.63
N GLU A 115 -2.60 32.66 -28.05
CA GLU A 115 -2.38 31.34 -28.69
C GLU A 115 -3.70 30.76 -29.23
#